data_AF-A0A317FGA5-F1
#
_entry.id   AF-A0A317FGA5-F1
#
_cell.length_a   1.000
_cell.length_b   1.000
_cell.length_c   1.000
_cell.angle_alpha   90.00
_cell.angle_beta   90.00
_cell.angle_gamma   90.00
#
_symmetry.space_group_name_H-M   'P 1'
#
loop_
_entity.id
_entity.type
_entity.pdbx_description
1 polymer ?
#
loop_
_entity_poly.entity_id
_entity_poly.type
_entity_poly.pdbx_seq_one_letter_code
_entity_poly.pdbx_strand_id
1 'polypeptide(L)'
;MTARGFGRSGRAGGATRRPFRARPGGGRSFRSGAALPSRSTALQGSPPALSAHDLVFSLGPNCKTAWNTRAHFGVTQAYPFDWWITPARAMLRMIEPGFTFSVAMDDLVMVPPKENGEDSVYNRRLNLLHHHDFPRRNRLVTGMDQDRLDEINRKYTQRFARLRADIEAARAPLALLGGISAGWRQDPTGTGNWNAALNGRVPPGELIAGIRDRLGRKLRVLVIAAGEPEVQEYEGGVLVRRPDRGVREPKGTVPSYAEPVHLFRDAFAALGLESALTPPG
;
A
#
# COMPACT_ATOMS: atom_id res chain seq x y z
N MET A 1 53.75 20.62 6.78
CA MET A 1 55.00 19.99 7.26
C MET A 1 54.68 19.20 8.52
N THR A 2 54.99 17.89 8.49
CA THR A 2 55.20 16.93 9.61
C THR A 2 54.08 16.72 10.66
N ALA A 3 53.79 15.56 11.23
CA ALA A 3 54.01 14.13 10.97
C ALA A 3 53.53 13.38 12.25
N ARG A 4 52.95 12.16 12.08
CA ARG A 4 52.88 11.03 13.04
C ARG A 4 52.00 11.24 14.30
N GLY A 5 51.17 10.30 14.78
CA GLY A 5 51.11 8.85 14.59
C GLY A 5 51.48 8.12 15.90
N PHE A 6 50.56 7.30 16.42
CA PHE A 6 50.71 6.01 17.14
C PHE A 6 49.74 5.82 18.32
N GLY A 7 48.82 4.86 18.12
CA GLY A 7 48.00 4.27 19.18
C GLY A 7 48.66 3.03 19.79
N ARG A 8 48.41 2.82 21.09
CA ARG A 8 48.70 1.62 21.89
C ARG A 8 47.37 0.95 22.22
N SER A 9 47.11 -0.27 21.75
CA SER A 9 47.42 -1.58 22.34
C SER A 9 46.62 -1.93 23.61
N GLY A 10 45.64 -2.84 23.45
CA GLY A 10 44.97 -3.56 24.54
C GLY A 10 44.62 -4.99 24.11
N ARG A 11 45.44 -5.96 24.57
CA ARG A 11 45.17 -7.41 24.70
C ARG A 11 44.18 -7.62 25.88
N ALA A 12 43.50 -8.73 26.17
CA ALA A 12 43.47 -10.13 25.74
C ALA A 12 42.25 -10.85 26.38
N GLY A 13 41.96 -12.09 25.95
CA GLY A 13 41.23 -13.12 26.70
C GLY A 13 39.86 -13.47 26.11
N GLY A 14 39.51 -14.68 25.67
CA GLY A 14 40.09 -16.01 25.85
C GLY A 14 39.23 -16.86 26.80
N ALA A 15 38.28 -17.66 26.28
CA ALA A 15 37.70 -18.85 26.93
C ALA A 15 36.80 -19.60 25.91
N THR A 16 37.29 -20.65 25.26
CA THR A 16 37.17 -22.10 25.59
C THR A 16 35.74 -22.68 25.64
N ARG A 17 35.47 -23.49 24.60
CA ARG A 17 34.39 -24.47 24.48
C ARG A 17 34.43 -25.51 25.61
N ARG A 18 33.28 -26.10 25.97
CA ARG A 18 33.11 -27.57 26.10
C ARG A 18 31.63 -28.00 26.05
N PRO A 19 31.34 -29.28 25.72
CA PRO A 19 30.08 -29.75 25.15
C PRO A 19 29.15 -30.42 26.19
N PHE A 20 27.85 -30.44 25.92
CA PHE A 20 26.89 -31.19 26.73
C PHE A 20 26.52 -32.52 26.07
N ARG A 21 26.74 -33.60 26.82
CA ARG A 21 26.38 -34.99 26.52
C ARG A 21 24.87 -35.22 26.69
N ALA A 22 24.32 -36.09 25.87
CA ALA A 22 23.06 -36.78 26.11
C ALA A 22 23.25 -38.00 27.05
N ARG A 23 22.22 -38.34 27.85
CA ARG A 23 21.69 -39.70 28.08
C ARG A 23 20.53 -39.72 29.10
N PRO A 24 19.75 -40.83 29.24
CA PRO A 24 18.29 -40.80 29.16
C PRO A 24 17.58 -41.29 30.44
N GLY A 25 16.25 -41.30 30.42
CA GLY A 25 15.45 -42.26 31.18
C GLY A 25 14.26 -41.66 31.94
N GLY A 26 13.19 -42.46 32.01
CA GLY A 26 12.21 -42.39 33.10
C GLY A 26 10.84 -41.89 32.70
N GLY A 27 9.90 -42.83 32.53
CA GLY A 27 8.48 -42.55 32.37
C GLY A 27 7.77 -42.25 33.69
N ARG A 28 6.53 -41.76 33.59
CA ARG A 28 5.34 -42.31 34.27
C ARG A 28 4.09 -41.53 33.84
N SER A 29 3.06 -42.33 33.57
CA SER A 29 1.63 -42.02 33.50
C SER A 29 1.15 -41.01 34.55
N PHE A 30 0.22 -40.13 34.17
CA PHE A 30 -1.04 -39.91 34.91
C PHE A 30 -2.08 -39.09 34.11
N ARG A 31 -3.31 -39.64 34.10
CA ARG A 31 -4.67 -39.02 34.16
C ARG A 31 -5.19 -38.14 33.02
N SER A 32 -6.10 -38.78 32.27
CA SER A 32 -7.46 -38.33 31.93
C SER A 32 -7.87 -36.89 32.29
N GLY A 33 -8.04 -36.07 31.25
CA GLY A 33 -8.92 -34.91 31.26
C GLY A 33 -9.72 -34.92 29.95
N ALA A 34 -11.05 -34.99 30.06
CA ALA A 34 -11.97 -35.02 28.93
C ALA A 34 -11.80 -33.77 28.06
N ALA A 35 -11.44 -33.96 26.79
CA ALA A 35 -11.44 -32.92 25.78
C ALA A 35 -12.89 -32.63 25.37
N LEU A 36 -13.36 -31.42 25.67
CA LEU A 36 -14.56 -30.84 25.09
C LEU A 36 -14.39 -30.80 23.56
N PRO A 37 -15.41 -31.14 22.75
CA PRO A 37 -15.33 -30.97 21.31
C PRO A 37 -15.26 -29.47 20.99
N SER A 38 -14.10 -29.00 20.53
CA SER A 38 -13.98 -27.71 19.87
C SER A 38 -14.80 -27.76 18.59
N ARG A 39 -16.02 -27.22 18.65
CA ARG A 39 -16.81 -26.95 17.45
C ARG A 39 -16.11 -25.87 16.65
N SER A 40 -15.22 -26.29 15.75
CA SER A 40 -14.87 -25.53 14.57
C SER A 40 -16.13 -25.46 13.72
N THR A 41 -16.90 -24.38 13.87
CA THR A 41 -17.91 -24.00 12.87
C THR A 41 -17.14 -23.55 11.63
N ALA A 42 -16.83 -24.52 10.78
CA ALA A 42 -16.56 -24.24 9.38
C ALA A 42 -17.77 -23.46 8.85
N LEU A 43 -17.57 -22.17 8.60
CA LEU A 43 -18.50 -21.30 7.90
C LEU A 43 -18.64 -21.85 6.47
N GLN A 44 -19.52 -22.82 6.27
CA GLN A 44 -20.04 -23.20 4.97
C GLN A 44 -21.07 -22.15 4.55
N GLY A 45 -20.55 -21.10 3.95
CA GLY A 45 -21.27 -20.20 3.08
C GLY A 45 -20.26 -19.68 2.08
N SER A 46 -20.26 -20.22 0.86
CA SER A 46 -19.44 -19.65 -0.21
C SER A 46 -19.77 -18.15 -0.32
N PRO A 47 -18.77 -17.25 -0.28
CA PRO A 47 -19.01 -15.82 -0.44
C PRO A 47 -19.69 -15.56 -1.79
N PRO A 48 -20.56 -14.53 -1.91
CA PRO A 48 -21.13 -14.18 -3.20
C PRO A 48 -19.99 -13.83 -4.17
N ALA A 49 -19.84 -14.67 -5.19
CA ALA A 49 -18.90 -14.52 -6.28
C ALA A 49 -19.04 -13.14 -6.93
N LEU A 50 -17.92 -12.52 -7.34
CA LEU A 50 -17.65 -11.34 -8.21
C LEU A 50 -18.77 -10.38 -8.68
N SER A 51 -20.02 -10.82 -8.83
CA SER A 51 -21.20 -10.05 -9.23
C SER A 51 -21.70 -9.04 -8.18
N ALA A 52 -21.11 -8.98 -6.98
CA ALA A 52 -21.59 -8.10 -5.91
C ALA A 52 -21.23 -6.62 -6.10
N HIS A 53 -20.18 -6.30 -6.88
CA HIS A 53 -19.69 -4.92 -7.03
C HIS A 53 -19.73 -4.46 -8.48
N ASP A 54 -20.47 -3.39 -8.75
CA ASP A 54 -20.61 -2.78 -10.09
C ASP A 54 -19.59 -1.67 -10.36
N LEU A 55 -18.78 -1.31 -9.36
CA LEU A 55 -17.64 -0.42 -9.50
C LEU A 55 -16.51 -0.87 -8.57
N VAL A 56 -15.30 -1.03 -9.11
CA VAL A 56 -14.09 -1.35 -8.34
C VAL A 56 -12.99 -0.35 -8.71
N PHE A 57 -12.36 0.27 -7.71
CA PHE A 57 -11.31 1.27 -7.94
C PHE A 57 -10.28 1.30 -6.81
N SER A 58 -9.08 1.82 -7.12
CA SER A 58 -8.01 2.02 -6.16
C SER A 58 -8.05 3.45 -5.59
N LEU A 59 -7.87 3.58 -4.27
CA LEU A 59 -7.62 4.86 -3.58
C LEU A 59 -6.14 5.00 -3.17
N GLY A 60 -5.24 4.27 -3.83
CA GLY A 60 -3.81 4.31 -3.53
C GLY A 60 -3.43 3.37 -2.39
N PRO A 61 -2.25 3.57 -1.75
CA PRO A 61 -1.44 4.78 -1.70
C PRO A 61 -0.35 4.76 -2.75
N ASN A 62 -0.32 3.75 -3.62
CA ASN A 62 0.78 3.48 -4.52
C ASN A 62 0.23 2.83 -5.79
N CYS A 63 1.01 2.88 -6.86
CA CYS A 63 0.61 2.35 -8.16
C CYS A 63 0.34 0.83 -8.19
N LYS A 64 0.81 0.09 -7.19
CA LYS A 64 0.62 -1.36 -7.12
C LYS A 64 -0.79 -1.74 -6.72
N THR A 65 -1.46 -0.92 -5.90
CA THR A 65 -2.88 -1.13 -5.57
C THR A 65 -3.71 -1.10 -6.85
N ALA A 66 -3.46 -0.11 -7.71
CA ALA A 66 -4.11 -0.02 -9.01
C ALA A 66 -3.72 -1.18 -9.92
N TRP A 67 -2.43 -1.53 -10.01
CA TRP A 67 -1.98 -2.68 -10.82
C TRP A 67 -2.71 -3.98 -10.44
N ASN A 68 -2.77 -4.32 -9.14
CA ASN A 68 -3.47 -5.51 -8.65
C ASN A 68 -4.98 -5.41 -8.88
N THR A 69 -5.57 -4.22 -8.69
CA THR A 69 -6.99 -3.99 -8.96
C THR A 69 -7.33 -4.28 -10.42
N ARG A 70 -6.52 -3.78 -11.36
CA ARG A 70 -6.72 -4.01 -12.79
C ARG A 70 -6.52 -5.47 -13.18
N ALA A 71 -5.43 -6.07 -12.72
CA ALA A 71 -5.09 -7.46 -13.03
C ALA A 71 -6.17 -8.43 -12.53
N HIS A 72 -6.74 -8.16 -11.36
CA HIS A 72 -7.71 -9.06 -10.73
C HIS A 72 -9.15 -8.81 -11.20
N PHE A 73 -9.59 -7.56 -11.26
CA PHE A 73 -10.99 -7.20 -11.54
C PHE A 73 -11.24 -6.77 -13.00
N GLY A 74 -10.21 -6.76 -13.86
CA GLY A 74 -10.34 -6.32 -15.25
C GLY A 74 -10.63 -4.81 -15.39
N VAL A 75 -10.36 -4.02 -14.36
CA VAL A 75 -10.61 -2.56 -14.39
C VAL A 75 -9.71 -1.92 -15.44
N THR A 76 -10.32 -1.35 -16.48
CA THR A 76 -9.60 -0.63 -17.54
C THR A 76 -9.54 0.87 -17.28
N GLN A 77 -10.53 1.39 -16.56
CA GLN A 77 -10.62 2.81 -16.22
C GLN A 77 -9.49 3.25 -15.29
N ALA A 78 -9.04 4.49 -15.44
CA ALA A 78 -8.08 5.13 -14.55
C ALA A 78 -8.74 6.19 -13.67
N TYR A 79 -8.38 6.18 -12.39
CA TYR A 79 -8.84 7.10 -11.35
C TYR A 79 -7.67 7.92 -10.77
N PRO A 80 -7.92 8.97 -9.96
CA PRO A 80 -6.88 9.90 -9.51
C PRO A 80 -5.70 9.22 -8.81
N PHE A 81 -5.96 8.24 -7.95
CA PHE A 81 -4.93 7.67 -7.06
C PHE A 81 -4.14 6.51 -7.67
N ASP A 82 -4.41 6.14 -8.92
CA ASP A 82 -3.85 4.92 -9.50
C ASP A 82 -2.34 4.96 -9.70
N TRP A 83 -1.76 6.15 -9.80
CA TRP A 83 -0.37 6.34 -10.21
C TRP A 83 0.40 7.29 -9.31
N TRP A 84 -0.20 7.67 -8.19
CA TRP A 84 0.43 8.46 -7.15
C TRP A 84 0.99 7.60 -6.04
N ILE A 85 2.00 8.12 -5.36
CA ILE A 85 2.37 7.65 -4.05
C ILE A 85 1.89 8.68 -3.02
N THR A 86 0.96 8.31 -2.14
CA THR A 86 0.16 9.25 -1.33
C THR A 86 -0.14 8.67 0.06
N PRO A 87 0.14 9.37 1.17
CA PRO A 87 -0.31 8.98 2.51
C PRO A 87 -1.83 9.01 2.66
N ALA A 88 -2.35 8.23 3.61
CA ALA A 88 -3.79 8.18 3.87
C ALA A 88 -4.43 9.53 4.17
N ARG A 89 -3.78 10.36 5.00
CA ARG A 89 -4.31 11.69 5.37
C ARG A 89 -4.40 12.63 4.16
N ALA A 90 -3.38 12.62 3.31
CA ALA A 90 -3.38 13.35 2.05
C ALA A 90 -4.50 12.87 1.11
N MET A 91 -4.68 11.55 0.96
CA MET A 91 -5.79 10.97 0.19
C MET A 91 -7.14 11.43 0.73
N LEU A 92 -7.36 11.31 2.05
CA LEU A 92 -8.61 11.74 2.71
C LEU A 92 -8.91 13.21 2.41
N ARG A 93 -7.90 14.10 2.49
CA ARG A 93 -8.06 15.52 2.15
C ARG A 93 -8.46 15.72 0.68
N MET A 94 -7.92 14.92 -0.23
CA MET A 94 -8.21 15.02 -1.67
C MET A 94 -9.58 14.45 -2.07
N ILE A 95 -10.22 13.62 -1.24
CA ILE A 95 -11.56 13.11 -1.52
C ILE A 95 -12.66 13.88 -0.79
N GLU A 96 -12.32 14.92 -0.01
CA GLU A 96 -13.31 15.78 0.65
C GLU A 96 -14.33 16.37 -0.33
N PRO A 97 -15.59 16.58 0.10
CA PRO A 97 -16.57 17.31 -0.67
C PRO A 97 -16.01 18.67 -1.11
N GLY A 98 -16.20 19.02 -2.38
CA GLY A 98 -15.70 20.29 -2.94
C GLY A 98 -14.20 20.35 -3.24
N PHE A 99 -13.42 19.29 -2.99
CA PHE A 99 -12.01 19.28 -3.37
C PHE A 99 -11.83 19.47 -4.89
N THR A 100 -10.99 20.43 -5.26
CA THR A 100 -10.54 20.69 -6.63
C THR A 100 -9.04 20.43 -6.74
N PHE A 101 -8.64 19.67 -7.75
CA PHE A 101 -7.23 19.45 -8.02
C PHE A 101 -6.65 20.63 -8.81
N SER A 102 -5.68 21.33 -8.23
CA SER A 102 -4.96 22.43 -8.87
C SER A 102 -3.57 22.55 -8.26
N VAL A 103 -2.52 22.38 -9.04
CA VAL A 103 -1.13 22.39 -8.61
C VAL A 103 -0.40 23.53 -9.31
N ALA A 104 0.37 24.29 -8.55
CA ALA A 104 1.27 25.33 -9.07
C ALA A 104 2.72 24.80 -9.14
N MET A 105 3.57 25.43 -9.95
CA MET A 105 4.99 25.06 -10.05
C MET A 105 5.68 25.15 -8.68
N ASP A 106 5.34 26.18 -7.91
CA ASP A 106 5.83 26.38 -6.55
C ASP A 106 5.34 25.31 -5.55
N ASP A 107 4.35 24.49 -5.88
CA ASP A 107 4.00 23.34 -5.04
C ASP A 107 5.00 22.18 -5.21
N LEU A 108 5.77 22.17 -6.31
CA LEU A 108 6.53 21.01 -6.75
C LEU A 108 8.01 21.11 -6.37
N VAL A 109 8.60 19.95 -6.11
CA VAL A 109 10.04 19.80 -5.89
C VAL A 109 10.52 18.47 -6.47
N MET A 110 11.67 18.50 -7.13
CA MET A 110 12.37 17.29 -7.57
C MET A 110 12.88 16.51 -6.35
N VAL A 111 12.52 15.24 -6.27
CA VAL A 111 13.07 14.31 -5.28
C VAL A 111 14.34 13.69 -5.86
N PRO A 112 15.46 13.64 -5.12
CA PRO A 112 16.68 13.02 -5.61
C PRO A 112 16.47 11.53 -5.99
N PRO A 113 17.23 11.00 -6.96
CA PRO A 113 17.14 9.59 -7.32
C PRO A 113 17.38 8.69 -6.11
N LYS A 114 16.57 7.63 -5.99
CA LYS A 114 16.76 6.56 -5.00
C LYS A 114 17.87 5.60 -5.44
N GLU A 115 18.19 4.61 -4.60
CA GLU A 115 19.17 3.56 -4.89
C GLU A 115 18.92 2.82 -6.23
N ASN A 116 17.67 2.76 -6.69
CA ASN A 116 17.30 2.16 -7.97
C ASN A 116 17.46 3.08 -9.20
N GLY A 117 18.07 4.26 -9.00
CA GLY A 117 18.31 5.28 -10.03
C GLY A 117 17.05 6.03 -10.49
N GLU A 118 15.96 5.98 -9.73
CA GLU A 118 14.69 6.60 -10.09
C GLU A 118 14.37 7.78 -9.16
N ASP A 119 14.03 8.91 -9.76
CA ASP A 119 13.58 10.12 -9.07
C ASP A 119 12.05 10.28 -9.15
N SER A 120 11.52 11.34 -8.58
CA SER A 120 10.11 11.70 -8.71
C SER A 120 9.90 13.19 -8.50
N VAL A 121 8.69 13.68 -8.76
CA VAL A 121 8.29 15.04 -8.40
C VAL A 121 7.37 14.94 -7.20
N TYR A 122 7.77 15.58 -6.11
CA TYR A 122 6.95 15.68 -4.90
C TYR A 122 6.12 16.95 -4.91
N ASN A 123 4.84 16.81 -4.59
CA ASN A 123 3.92 17.91 -4.40
C ASN A 123 3.82 18.21 -2.90
N ARG A 124 4.39 19.34 -2.47
CA ARG A 124 4.45 19.78 -1.07
C ARG A 124 3.07 20.07 -0.51
N ARG A 125 2.20 20.69 -1.31
CA ARG A 125 0.86 21.09 -0.90
C ARG A 125 -0.06 19.90 -0.64
N LEU A 126 -0.03 18.92 -1.54
CA LEU A 126 -0.88 17.71 -1.47
C LEU A 126 -0.21 16.52 -0.78
N ASN A 127 1.09 16.61 -0.48
CA ASN A 127 1.88 15.53 0.12
C ASN A 127 1.85 14.22 -0.69
N LEU A 128 2.12 14.30 -2.00
CA LEU A 128 2.13 13.14 -2.90
C LEU A 128 3.31 13.13 -3.86
N LEU A 129 3.65 11.96 -4.38
CA LEU A 129 4.64 11.77 -5.44
C LEU A 129 3.96 11.53 -6.80
N HIS A 130 4.31 12.39 -7.74
CA HIS A 130 3.97 12.31 -9.16
C HIS A 130 4.90 11.34 -9.89
N HIS A 131 4.84 10.06 -9.50
CA HIS A 131 5.78 9.05 -9.97
C HIS A 131 5.70 8.79 -11.49
N HIS A 132 4.53 9.00 -12.10
CA HIS A 132 4.28 8.74 -13.53
C HIS A 132 3.73 9.94 -14.30
N ASP A 133 3.74 11.14 -13.72
CA ASP A 133 3.12 12.30 -14.33
C ASP A 133 4.10 13.19 -15.11
N PHE A 134 5.41 13.03 -14.95
CA PHE A 134 6.41 13.84 -15.65
C PHE A 134 7.18 13.02 -16.70
N PRO A 135 7.65 13.65 -17.80
CA PRO A 135 8.43 12.97 -18.82
C PRO A 135 9.72 12.41 -18.22
N ARG A 136 10.12 11.22 -18.68
CA ARG A 136 11.27 10.49 -18.14
C ARG A 136 12.19 9.95 -19.22
N ARG A 137 13.49 9.89 -18.91
CA ARG A 137 14.52 9.15 -19.67
C ARG A 137 15.36 8.36 -18.67
N ASN A 138 15.54 7.06 -18.91
CA ASN A 138 16.28 6.17 -18.00
C ASN A 138 15.82 6.27 -16.54
N ARG A 139 14.49 6.34 -16.33
CA ARG A 139 13.84 6.51 -15.01
C ARG A 139 14.04 7.85 -14.32
N LEU A 140 14.71 8.82 -14.95
CA LEU A 140 14.89 10.16 -14.42
C LEU A 140 13.92 11.15 -15.07
N VAL A 141 13.35 12.07 -14.30
CA VAL A 141 12.48 13.14 -14.81
C VAL A 141 13.32 14.11 -15.63
N THR A 142 12.89 14.39 -16.86
CA THR A 142 13.64 15.22 -17.81
C THR A 142 13.10 16.64 -17.98
N GLY A 143 11.92 16.93 -17.42
CA GLY A 143 11.29 18.23 -17.58
C GLY A 143 10.13 18.44 -16.62
N MET A 144 10.00 19.69 -16.16
CA MET A 144 8.91 20.19 -15.33
C MET A 144 8.62 21.61 -15.82
N ASP A 145 7.66 21.72 -16.74
CA ASP A 145 7.26 22.98 -17.36
C ASP A 145 5.77 23.25 -17.12
N GLN A 146 5.34 24.48 -17.44
CA GLN A 146 3.98 24.93 -17.20
C GLN A 146 2.96 24.17 -18.06
N ASP A 147 3.29 23.87 -19.32
CA ASP A 147 2.40 23.14 -20.22
C ASP A 147 2.09 21.73 -19.67
N ARG A 148 3.11 21.04 -19.15
CA ARG A 148 2.93 19.74 -18.52
C ARG A 148 2.10 19.85 -17.24
N LEU A 149 2.31 20.90 -16.46
CA LEU A 149 1.53 21.14 -15.25
C LEU A 149 0.05 21.40 -15.55
N ASP A 150 -0.25 22.16 -16.60
CA ASP A 150 -1.61 22.42 -17.07
C ASP A 150 -2.29 21.14 -17.54
N GLU A 151 -1.56 20.26 -18.24
CA GLU A 151 -2.04 18.94 -18.62
C GLU A 151 -2.36 18.07 -17.40
N ILE A 152 -1.47 18.04 -16.40
CA ILE A 152 -1.67 17.32 -15.14
C ILE A 152 -2.93 17.83 -14.42
N ASN A 153 -3.08 19.16 -14.29
CA ASN A 153 -4.24 19.78 -13.67
C ASN A 153 -5.55 19.41 -14.38
N ARG A 154 -5.59 19.50 -15.72
CA ARG A 154 -6.74 19.09 -16.53
C ARG A 154 -7.05 17.60 -16.35
N LYS A 155 -6.03 16.74 -16.47
CA LYS A 155 -6.13 15.28 -16.35
C LYS A 155 -6.74 14.87 -15.01
N TYR A 156 -6.22 15.40 -13.90
CA TYR A 156 -6.69 15.00 -12.58
C TYR A 156 -8.03 15.64 -12.20
N THR A 157 -8.30 16.87 -12.64
CA THR A 157 -9.65 17.45 -12.53
C THR A 157 -10.70 16.53 -13.16
N GLN A 158 -10.46 16.05 -14.39
CA GLN A 158 -11.36 15.11 -15.06
C GLN A 158 -11.46 13.77 -14.35
N ARG A 159 -10.36 13.23 -13.80
CA ARG A 159 -10.37 11.95 -13.07
C ARG A 159 -11.11 12.04 -11.74
N PHE A 160 -11.01 13.16 -11.02
CA PHE A 160 -11.77 13.36 -9.78
C PHE A 160 -13.26 13.52 -10.09
N ALA A 161 -13.62 14.29 -11.11
CA ALA A 161 -15.02 14.43 -11.54
C ALA A 161 -15.60 13.07 -11.93
N ARG A 162 -14.87 12.28 -12.72
CA ARG A 162 -15.25 10.92 -13.10
C ARG A 162 -15.42 10.00 -11.91
N LEU A 163 -14.43 9.94 -11.00
CA LEU A 163 -14.51 9.11 -9.81
C LEU A 163 -15.80 9.39 -9.01
N ARG A 164 -16.14 10.67 -8.81
CA ARG A 164 -17.35 11.05 -8.09
C ARG A 164 -18.62 10.63 -8.84
N ALA A 165 -18.67 10.86 -10.15
CA ALA A 165 -19.82 10.47 -10.98
C ALA A 165 -20.03 8.94 -10.99
N ASP A 166 -18.95 8.17 -11.14
CA ASP A 166 -19.03 6.72 -11.18
C ASP A 166 -19.45 6.13 -9.82
N ILE A 167 -18.94 6.69 -8.71
CA ILE A 167 -19.38 6.29 -7.36
C ILE A 167 -20.88 6.62 -7.18
N GLU A 168 -21.33 7.78 -7.64
CA GLU A 168 -22.74 8.16 -7.53
C GLU A 168 -23.64 7.23 -8.34
N ALA A 169 -23.23 6.82 -9.54
CA ALA A 169 -23.98 5.90 -10.39
C ALA A 169 -23.96 4.44 -9.89
N ALA A 170 -22.87 4.00 -9.24
CA ALA A 170 -22.70 2.63 -8.78
C ALA A 170 -23.67 2.27 -7.64
N ARG A 171 -24.22 1.05 -7.64
CA ARG A 171 -25.08 0.56 -6.55
C ARG A 171 -24.25 -0.01 -5.40
N ALA A 172 -23.13 -0.66 -5.72
CA ALA A 172 -22.28 -1.35 -4.75
C ALA A 172 -20.79 -1.10 -5.04
N PRO A 173 -20.30 0.14 -4.91
CA PRO A 173 -18.91 0.45 -5.18
C PRO A 173 -17.96 -0.16 -4.13
N LEU A 174 -16.77 -0.58 -4.58
CA LEU A 174 -15.67 -1.10 -3.77
C LEU A 174 -14.38 -0.30 -3.99
N ALA A 175 -13.88 0.31 -2.91
CA ALA A 175 -12.58 0.98 -2.89
C ALA A 175 -11.49 0.05 -2.32
N LEU A 176 -10.35 -0.02 -3.00
CA LEU A 176 -9.18 -0.81 -2.61
C LEU A 176 -8.02 0.06 -2.15
N LEU A 177 -7.39 -0.29 -1.03
CA LEU A 177 -6.24 0.42 -0.47
C LEU A 177 -5.13 -0.54 0.00
N GLY A 178 -3.88 -0.29 -0.39
CA GLY A 178 -2.71 -1.12 -0.03
C GLY A 178 -1.78 -0.49 1.01
N GLY A 179 -1.84 -0.88 2.28
CA GLY A 179 -0.78 -0.58 3.27
C GLY A 179 -0.70 0.87 3.74
N ILE A 180 -1.79 1.65 3.65
CA ILE A 180 -1.74 3.12 3.72
C ILE A 180 -1.70 3.69 5.13
N SER A 181 -1.87 2.83 6.14
CA SER A 181 -2.20 3.29 7.48
C SER A 181 -1.06 4.00 8.19
N ALA A 182 0.20 3.96 7.73
CA ALA A 182 1.36 4.51 8.44
C ALA A 182 1.92 5.85 7.90
N GLY A 183 1.57 6.26 6.68
CA GLY A 183 2.18 7.40 5.99
C GLY A 183 3.63 7.15 5.54
N TRP A 184 4.36 8.22 5.17
CA TRP A 184 5.78 8.15 4.85
C TRP A 184 6.59 7.84 6.12
N ARG A 185 7.51 6.88 6.01
CA ARG A 185 8.45 6.52 7.09
C ARG A 185 9.61 7.50 7.23
N GLN A 186 9.96 8.14 6.11
CA GLN A 186 11.03 9.11 5.98
C GLN A 186 10.54 10.22 5.07
N ASP A 187 11.09 11.43 5.24
CA ASP A 187 10.80 12.55 4.35
C ASP A 187 11.16 12.17 2.90
N PRO A 188 10.19 12.14 1.98
CA PRO A 188 10.44 11.75 0.60
C PRO A 188 11.35 12.74 -0.13
N THR A 189 11.51 13.97 0.35
CA THR A 189 12.38 14.99 -0.25
C THR A 189 13.82 14.92 0.26
N GLY A 190 14.04 14.40 1.46
CA GLY A 190 15.32 14.47 2.16
C GLY A 190 15.72 15.88 2.63
N THR A 191 14.80 16.86 2.57
CA THR A 191 15.08 18.29 2.84
C THR A 191 14.38 18.85 4.08
N GLY A 192 13.50 18.07 4.71
CA GLY A 192 12.58 18.52 5.75
C GLY A 192 11.34 19.24 5.23
N ASN A 193 11.25 19.56 3.93
CA ASN A 193 10.19 20.37 3.33
C ASN A 193 8.98 19.53 2.87
N TRP A 194 8.46 18.70 3.75
CA TRP A 194 7.27 17.87 3.52
C TRP A 194 6.11 18.30 4.43
N ASN A 195 4.88 18.02 4.01
CA ASN A 195 3.69 18.44 4.76
C ASN A 195 3.35 17.38 5.82
N ALA A 196 3.94 17.53 7.00
CA ALA A 196 3.76 16.61 8.12
C ALA A 196 2.30 16.50 8.59
N ALA A 197 1.48 17.54 8.42
CA ALA A 197 0.06 17.52 8.79
C ALA A 197 -0.74 16.53 7.92
N LEU A 198 -0.36 16.40 6.65
CA LEU A 198 -0.92 15.42 5.72
C LEU A 198 -0.21 14.06 5.79
N ASN A 199 0.69 13.85 6.74
CA ASN A 199 1.35 12.57 6.97
C ASN A 199 0.97 11.94 8.32
N GLY A 200 1.21 10.64 8.43
CA GLY A 200 1.15 9.91 9.68
C GLY A 200 0.11 8.81 9.67
N ARG A 201 0.00 8.16 10.83
CA ARG A 201 -0.85 6.99 10.96
C ARG A 201 -2.34 7.36 10.94
N VAL A 202 -3.15 6.59 10.23
CA VAL A 202 -4.62 6.59 10.33
C VAL A 202 -5.05 5.16 10.66
N PRO A 203 -5.68 4.91 11.83
CA PRO A 203 -6.22 3.61 12.18
C PRO A 203 -7.20 3.08 11.11
N PRO A 204 -7.22 1.77 10.80
CA PRO A 204 -8.03 1.23 9.72
C PRO A 204 -9.53 1.55 9.84
N GLY A 205 -10.11 1.47 11.04
CA GLY A 205 -11.52 1.84 11.26
C GLY A 205 -11.82 3.32 10.97
N GLU A 206 -10.97 4.22 11.45
CA GLU A 206 -11.07 5.66 11.17
C GLU A 206 -10.89 5.97 9.69
N LEU A 207 -9.97 5.25 9.02
CA LEU A 207 -9.75 5.39 7.59
C LEU A 207 -10.99 4.97 6.79
N ILE A 208 -11.56 3.80 7.10
CA ILE A 208 -12.76 3.29 6.43
C ILE A 208 -13.93 4.25 6.63
N ALA A 209 -14.17 4.68 7.88
CA ALA A 209 -15.21 5.67 8.19
C ALA A 209 -14.96 6.98 7.43
N GLY A 210 -13.75 7.52 7.48
CA GLY A 210 -13.41 8.78 6.84
C GLY A 210 -13.52 8.76 5.31
N ILE A 211 -13.29 7.62 4.66
CA ILE A 211 -13.53 7.43 3.23
C ILE A 211 -15.04 7.43 2.95
N ARG A 212 -15.82 6.63 3.70
CA ARG A 212 -17.28 6.51 3.52
C ARG A 212 -18.01 7.82 3.80
N ASP A 213 -17.56 8.60 4.78
CA ASP A 213 -18.11 9.92 5.08
C ASP A 213 -17.93 10.91 3.92
N ARG A 214 -16.86 10.76 3.14
CA ARG A 214 -16.52 11.67 2.03
C ARG A 214 -17.05 11.21 0.67
N LEU A 215 -17.16 9.89 0.46
CA LEU A 215 -17.53 9.29 -0.83
C LEU A 215 -18.90 8.60 -0.82
N GLY A 216 -19.55 8.47 0.33
CA GLY A 216 -20.90 7.94 0.47
C GLY A 216 -20.98 6.59 1.20
N ARG A 217 -22.08 6.39 1.94
CA ARG A 217 -22.27 5.23 2.82
C ARG A 217 -22.42 3.88 2.11
N LYS A 218 -22.82 3.87 0.83
CA LYS A 218 -22.93 2.65 0.01
C LYS A 218 -21.57 2.06 -0.37
N LEU A 219 -20.49 2.83 -0.25
CA LEU A 219 -19.14 2.40 -0.54
C LEU A 219 -18.67 1.35 0.47
N ARG A 220 -18.21 0.21 -0.05
CA ARG A 220 -17.40 -0.76 0.71
C ARG A 220 -15.93 -0.42 0.55
N VAL A 221 -15.16 -0.56 1.63
CA VAL A 221 -13.71 -0.27 1.63
C VAL A 221 -12.93 -1.52 2.02
N LEU A 222 -11.97 -1.92 1.18
CA LEU A 222 -11.05 -3.01 1.44
C LEU A 222 -9.63 -2.46 1.65
N VAL A 223 -9.12 -2.62 2.87
CA VAL A 223 -7.73 -2.28 3.21
C VAL A 223 -6.92 -3.57 3.27
N ILE A 224 -5.86 -3.65 2.47
CA ILE A 224 -4.94 -4.79 2.42
C ILE A 224 -3.60 -4.36 3.00
N ALA A 225 -3.05 -5.11 3.94
CA ALA A 225 -1.78 -4.79 4.57
C ALA A 225 -0.91 -6.04 4.80
N ALA A 226 0.40 -5.84 4.88
CA ALA A 226 1.31 -6.87 5.34
C ALA A 226 1.19 -7.03 6.87
N GLY A 227 1.26 -8.27 7.36
CA GLY A 227 1.24 -8.59 8.79
C GLY A 227 0.83 -10.03 9.05
N GLU A 228 0.62 -10.36 10.33
CA GLU A 228 0.06 -11.66 10.71
C GLU A 228 -1.30 -11.88 10.03
N PRO A 229 -1.62 -13.12 9.60
CA PRO A 229 -2.90 -13.42 8.97
C PRO A 229 -4.09 -12.98 9.83
N GLU A 230 -4.86 -12.01 9.33
CA GLU A 230 -6.01 -11.48 10.04
C GLU A 230 -7.07 -10.99 9.04
N VAL A 231 -8.34 -11.09 9.43
CA VAL A 231 -9.46 -10.41 8.79
C VAL A 231 -10.23 -9.71 9.88
N GLN A 232 -10.37 -8.39 9.76
CA GLN A 232 -11.05 -7.57 10.73
C GLN A 232 -12.14 -6.75 10.03
N GLU A 233 -13.39 -7.01 10.39
CA GLU A 233 -14.55 -6.28 9.88
C GLU A 233 -14.72 -4.94 10.59
N TYR A 234 -15.14 -3.95 9.82
CA TYR A 234 -15.54 -2.63 10.27
C TYR A 234 -16.87 -2.26 9.62
N GLU A 235 -17.54 -1.25 10.13
CA GLU A 235 -18.75 -0.76 9.47
C GLU A 235 -18.43 -0.28 8.04
N GLY A 236 -18.95 -1.00 7.05
CA GLY A 236 -18.76 -0.70 5.62
C GLY A 236 -17.37 -0.98 5.06
N GLY A 237 -16.54 -1.79 5.74
CA GLY A 237 -15.27 -2.18 5.18
C GLY A 237 -14.59 -3.31 5.93
N VAL A 238 -13.45 -3.75 5.42
CA VAL A 238 -12.68 -4.84 6.00
C VAL A 238 -11.18 -4.52 5.87
N LEU A 239 -10.44 -4.88 6.91
CA LEU A 239 -8.99 -4.96 6.88
C LEU A 239 -8.58 -6.42 6.70
N VAL A 240 -7.72 -6.69 5.73
CA VAL A 240 -7.11 -8.00 5.53
C VAL A 240 -5.60 -7.87 5.66
N ARG A 241 -5.02 -8.59 6.62
CA ARG A 241 -3.57 -8.70 6.81
C ARG A 241 -3.05 -10.03 6.32
N ARG A 242 -2.02 -10.04 5.49
CA ARG A 242 -1.38 -11.27 5.00
C ARG A 242 0.13 -11.18 5.17
N PRO A 243 0.83 -12.32 5.38
CA PRO A 243 2.27 -12.30 5.53
C PRO A 243 2.94 -11.94 4.19
N ASP A 244 3.90 -11.03 4.25
CA ASP A 244 4.79 -10.80 3.12
C ASP A 244 5.84 -11.92 3.07
N ARG A 245 5.70 -12.84 2.12
CA ARG A 245 6.59 -13.99 1.91
C ARG A 245 7.90 -13.63 1.20
N GLY A 246 8.13 -12.35 0.91
CA GLY A 246 9.29 -11.91 0.12
C GLY A 246 9.25 -12.31 -1.36
N VAL A 247 8.21 -13.03 -1.79
CA VAL A 247 8.00 -13.42 -3.19
C VAL A 247 7.56 -12.19 -3.99
N ARG A 248 8.17 -12.02 -5.16
CA ARG A 248 8.09 -10.84 -6.00
C ARG A 248 7.96 -11.29 -7.44
N GLU A 249 6.91 -10.86 -8.14
CA GLU A 249 6.80 -11.19 -9.57
C GLU A 249 7.86 -10.40 -10.35
N PRO A 250 8.65 -11.06 -11.21
CA PRO A 250 9.64 -10.39 -12.02
C PRO A 250 8.93 -9.49 -13.05
N LYS A 251 9.11 -8.18 -12.95
CA LYS A 251 8.59 -7.21 -13.92
C LYS A 251 9.55 -7.08 -15.11
N GLY A 252 9.71 -8.18 -15.87
CA GLY A 252 10.61 -8.22 -17.03
C GLY A 252 12.04 -7.76 -16.70
N THR A 253 12.68 -7.01 -17.61
CA THR A 253 14.07 -6.51 -17.49
C THR A 253 14.25 -5.29 -16.59
N VAL A 254 13.20 -4.82 -15.93
CA VAL A 254 13.24 -3.58 -15.14
C VAL A 254 13.28 -3.93 -13.65
N PRO A 255 14.46 -3.91 -13.00
CA PRO A 255 14.56 -4.04 -11.56
C PRO A 255 14.05 -2.74 -10.92
N SER A 256 12.75 -2.65 -10.68
CA SER A 256 12.19 -1.62 -9.80
C SER A 256 10.89 -2.13 -9.19
N TYR A 257 10.94 -2.31 -7.86
CA TYR A 257 9.79 -2.36 -6.96
C TYR A 257 8.75 -3.44 -7.25
N ALA A 258 9.13 -4.70 -7.02
CA ALA A 258 8.16 -5.74 -6.81
C ALA A 258 7.58 -5.59 -5.39
N GLU A 259 6.26 -5.44 -5.28
CA GLU A 259 5.55 -5.75 -4.05
C GLU A 259 5.04 -7.19 -4.10
N PRO A 260 4.66 -7.77 -2.96
CA PRO A 260 4.11 -9.11 -2.91
C PRO A 260 2.75 -9.13 -3.62
N VAL A 261 2.71 -9.44 -4.92
CA VAL A 261 1.46 -9.65 -5.65
C VAL A 261 0.59 -10.71 -4.95
N HIS A 262 1.24 -11.68 -4.31
CA HIS A 262 0.57 -12.67 -3.47
C HIS A 262 -0.22 -12.05 -2.32
N LEU A 263 0.16 -10.88 -1.80
CA LEU A 263 -0.57 -10.21 -0.70
C LEU A 263 -2.01 -9.85 -1.11
N PHE A 264 -2.16 -9.29 -2.31
CA PHE A 264 -3.47 -8.93 -2.85
C PHE A 264 -4.26 -10.17 -3.25
N ARG A 265 -3.63 -11.13 -3.94
CA ARG A 265 -4.27 -12.39 -4.33
C ARG A 265 -4.78 -13.18 -3.12
N ASP A 266 -3.93 -13.37 -2.10
CA ASP A 266 -4.29 -14.07 -0.86
C ASP A 266 -5.38 -13.31 -0.07
N ALA A 267 -5.39 -11.98 -0.14
CA ALA A 267 -6.44 -11.18 0.47
C ALA A 267 -7.78 -11.33 -0.27
N PHE A 268 -7.77 -11.30 -1.60
CA PHE A 268 -8.98 -11.49 -2.41
C PHE A 268 -9.55 -12.89 -2.27
N ALA A 269 -8.70 -13.93 -2.33
CA ALA A 269 -9.12 -15.32 -2.14
C ALA A 269 -9.80 -15.53 -0.78
N ALA A 270 -9.23 -14.96 0.28
CA ALA A 270 -9.79 -15.10 1.62
C ALA A 270 -11.11 -14.34 1.85
N LEU A 271 -11.45 -13.41 0.96
CA LEU A 271 -12.75 -12.75 0.95
C LEU A 271 -13.72 -13.38 -0.05
N GLY A 272 -13.31 -14.46 -0.74
CA GLY A 272 -14.05 -15.06 -1.84
C GLY A 272 -14.28 -14.11 -3.02
N LEU A 273 -13.41 -13.12 -3.18
CA LEU A 273 -13.41 -12.19 -4.31
C LEU A 273 -12.66 -12.79 -5.51
N GLU A 274 -12.57 -14.12 -5.65
CA GLU A 274 -11.80 -14.80 -6.68
C GLU A 274 -12.21 -14.33 -8.07
N SER A 275 -11.25 -14.01 -8.95
CA SER A 275 -11.54 -13.60 -10.33
C SER A 275 -11.91 -14.81 -11.18
N ALA A 276 -12.89 -14.66 -12.07
CA ALA A 276 -13.18 -15.61 -13.14
C ALA A 276 -12.15 -15.52 -14.27
N LEU A 277 -11.29 -14.48 -14.23
CA LEU A 277 -10.24 -14.26 -15.21
C LEU A 277 -8.95 -14.93 -14.74
N THR A 278 -8.51 -15.92 -15.52
CA THR A 278 -7.14 -16.44 -15.48
C THR A 278 -6.17 -15.26 -15.66
N PRO A 279 -5.09 -15.14 -14.86
CA PRO A 279 -4.11 -14.07 -15.06
C PRO A 279 -3.61 -14.08 -16.50
N PRO A 280 -3.37 -12.91 -17.12
CA PRO A 280 -2.59 -12.88 -18.36
C PRO A 280 -1.21 -13.49 -18.07
N GLY A 281 -0.90 -14.59 -18.77
CA GLY A 281 0.39 -15.27 -18.69
C GLY A 281 1.53 -14.44 -19.27
#